data_AF-A0A502CHA5-F1
#
_entry.id   AF-A0A502CHA5-F1
#
_cell.length_a   1.000
_cell.length_b   1.000
_cell.length_c   1.000
_cell.angle_alpha   90.00
_cell.angle_beta   90.00
_cell.angle_gamma   90.00
#
_symmetry.space_group_name_H-M   'P 1'
#
loop_
_entity.id
_entity.type
_entity.pdbx_description
1 polymer ?
#
loop_
_entity_poly.entity_id
_entity_poly.type
_entity_poly.pdbx_seq_one_letter_code
_entity_poly.pdbx_strand_id
1 'polypeptide(L)'
;MPPAAPLITDLAAAPALVAWLADEPVEIAEALYLDPKWRLCGRQRFVGGLDAVTLPVRQLVVAGFVAGAHYVVMAHNHPSGDPEPSDADLIFTRRLADTLLLLEMPLADHLIVTRTATMSFKQRGLL
;
A
#
# COMPACT_ATOMS: atom_id res chain seq x y z
N MET A 1 1.06 -8.24 27.22
CA MET A 1 1.91 -8.25 26.01
C MET A 1 1.11 -7.60 24.89
N PRO A 2 1.69 -6.70 24.07
CA PRO A 2 1.02 -6.30 22.85
C PRO A 2 0.73 -7.55 22.00
N PRO A 3 -0.38 -7.59 21.25
CA PRO A 3 -0.63 -8.69 20.34
C PRO A 3 0.56 -8.84 19.39
N ALA A 4 0.92 -10.09 19.06
CA ALA A 4 1.94 -10.33 18.06
C ALA A 4 1.52 -9.62 16.76
N ALA A 5 2.46 -8.89 16.16
CA ALA A 5 2.23 -8.26 14.86
C ALA A 5 1.67 -9.30 13.87
N PRO A 6 0.62 -8.95 13.09
CA PRO A 6 0.06 -9.89 12.13
C PRO A 6 1.14 -10.29 11.13
N LEU A 7 1.25 -11.60 10.92
CA LEU A 7 2.14 -12.19 9.93
C LEU A 7 1.44 -12.16 8.57
N ILE A 8 2.06 -11.50 7.60
CA ILE A 8 1.67 -11.55 6.20
C ILE A 8 2.45 -12.72 5.59
N THR A 9 1.88 -13.94 5.66
CA THR A 9 2.58 -15.14 5.18
C THR A 9 2.84 -15.12 3.68
N ASP A 10 1.99 -14.40 2.94
CA ASP A 10 2.14 -14.03 1.54
C ASP A 10 1.32 -12.75 1.26
N LEU A 11 1.53 -12.14 0.09
CA LEU A 11 0.77 -10.97 -0.34
C LEU A 11 -0.74 -11.22 -0.41
N ALA A 12 -1.22 -12.47 -0.43
CA ALA A 12 -2.65 -12.78 -0.43
C ALA A 12 -3.33 -12.47 0.92
N ALA A 13 -2.56 -12.36 2.01
CA ALA A 13 -3.07 -11.90 3.30
C ALA A 13 -3.15 -10.36 3.42
N ALA A 14 -2.41 -9.62 2.58
CA ALA A 14 -2.36 -8.16 2.66
C ALA A 14 -3.73 -7.49 2.43
N PRO A 15 -4.58 -7.91 1.46
CA PRO A 15 -5.92 -7.36 1.26
C PRO A 15 -6.78 -7.33 2.54
N ALA A 16 -6.70 -8.36 3.39
CA ALA A 16 -7.49 -8.42 4.62
C ALA A 16 -7.10 -7.31 5.62
N LEU A 17 -5.85 -6.85 5.62
CA LEU A 17 -5.36 -5.79 6.51
C LEU A 17 -5.80 -4.39 6.08
N VAL A 18 -6.26 -4.25 4.84
CA VAL A 18 -6.68 -2.98 4.21
C VAL A 18 -8.11 -3.03 3.70
N ALA A 19 -8.85 -4.11 3.96
CA ALA A 19 -10.24 -4.28 3.52
C ALA A 19 -11.17 -3.14 3.96
N TRP A 20 -10.86 -2.52 5.11
CA TRP A 20 -11.58 -1.36 5.63
C TRP A 20 -11.58 -0.15 4.66
N LEU A 21 -10.56 -0.01 3.80
CA LEU A 21 -10.49 1.06 2.80
C LEU A 21 -11.69 1.01 1.84
N ALA A 22 -12.25 -0.18 1.57
CA ALA A 22 -13.37 -0.36 0.64
C ALA A 22 -14.62 0.46 1.03
N ASP A 23 -14.79 0.73 2.32
CA ASP A 23 -15.97 1.41 2.85
C ASP A 23 -15.80 2.93 2.94
N GLU A 24 -14.59 3.44 2.70
CA GLU A 24 -14.30 4.86 2.81
C GLU A 24 -14.97 5.65 1.66
N PRO A 25 -15.66 6.76 1.96
CA PRO A 25 -16.41 7.53 0.97
C PRO A 25 -15.50 8.41 0.10
N VAL A 26 -14.24 8.56 0.49
CA VAL A 26 -13.21 9.32 -0.22
C VAL A 26 -12.00 8.42 -0.46
N GLU A 27 -11.16 8.82 -1.38
CA GLU A 27 -9.91 8.11 -1.66
C GLU A 27 -8.91 8.30 -0.50
N ILE A 28 -8.50 7.19 0.08
CA ILE A 28 -7.52 7.09 1.16
C ILE A 28 -6.51 6.01 0.77
N ALA A 29 -5.25 6.27 1.05
CA ALA A 29 -4.18 5.30 0.91
C ALA A 29 -3.60 4.89 2.26
N GLU A 30 -3.11 3.66 2.36
CA GLU A 30 -2.36 3.15 3.50
C GLU A 30 -1.10 2.42 3.03
N ALA A 31 0.04 2.78 3.59
CA ALA A 31 1.28 2.02 3.47
C ALA A 31 1.37 1.02 4.63
N LEU A 32 1.61 -0.25 4.32
CA LEU A 32 1.96 -1.28 5.28
C LEU A 32 3.47 -1.51 5.23
N TYR A 33 4.11 -1.48 6.40
CA TYR A 33 5.55 -1.68 6.56
C TYR A 33 5.81 -3.07 7.11
N LEU A 34 6.63 -3.87 6.43
CA LEU A 34 6.88 -5.27 6.78
C LEU A 34 8.35 -5.52 7.10
N ASP A 35 8.63 -6.31 8.13
CA ASP A 35 9.98 -6.79 8.45
C ASP A 35 10.46 -7.86 7.43
N PRO A 36 11.74 -8.32 7.49
CA PRO A 36 12.24 -9.36 6.58
C PRO A 36 11.54 -10.72 6.68
N LYS A 37 10.75 -10.94 7.75
CA LYS A 37 9.95 -12.16 7.98
C LYS A 37 8.48 -11.92 7.63
N TRP A 38 8.19 -10.85 6.87
CA TRP A 38 6.85 -10.44 6.44
C TRP A 38 5.87 -10.15 7.59
N ARG A 39 6.35 -9.69 8.73
CA ARG A 39 5.48 -9.22 9.82
C ARG A 39 5.21 -7.74 9.70
N LEU A 40 3.98 -7.34 9.95
CA LEU A 40 3.61 -5.92 9.98
C LEU A 40 4.32 -5.19 11.12
N CYS A 41 5.33 -4.39 10.80
CA CYS A 41 6.08 -3.59 11.79
C CYS A 41 5.56 -2.14 11.89
N GLY A 42 4.74 -1.69 10.94
CA GLY A 42 4.12 -0.37 10.99
C GLY A 42 3.07 -0.16 9.90
N ARG A 43 2.36 0.97 10.00
CA ARG A 43 1.42 1.43 8.97
C ARG A 43 1.29 2.95 8.99
N GLN A 44 1.07 3.53 7.82
CA GLN A 44 0.85 4.97 7.68
C GLN A 44 -0.29 5.23 6.71
N ARG A 45 -1.26 6.04 7.14
CA ARG A 45 -2.40 6.45 6.34
C ARG A 45 -2.15 7.81 5.70
N PHE A 46 -2.68 7.97 4.51
CA PHE A 46 -2.63 9.20 3.73
C PHE A 46 -4.04 9.47 3.22
N VAL A 47 -4.62 10.58 3.65
CA VAL A 47 -5.96 10.98 3.23
C VAL A 47 -5.81 11.79 1.94
N GLY A 48 -6.54 11.39 0.90
CA GLY A 48 -6.57 12.13 -0.36
C GLY A 48 -7.41 13.40 -0.30
N GLY A 49 -7.16 14.28 -1.26
CA GLY A 49 -8.09 15.36 -1.62
C GLY A 49 -9.02 14.92 -2.75
N LEU A 50 -9.92 15.81 -3.18
CA LEU A 50 -11.03 15.54 -4.11
C LEU A 50 -10.65 14.83 -5.44
N ASP A 51 -9.40 14.93 -5.92
CA ASP A 51 -8.99 14.41 -7.23
C ASP A 51 -7.77 13.47 -7.21
N ALA A 52 -7.05 13.33 -6.09
CA ALA A 52 -5.93 12.39 -5.93
C ALA A 52 -5.40 12.35 -4.48
N VAL A 53 -4.85 11.21 -4.06
CA VAL A 53 -3.99 11.15 -2.86
C VAL A 53 -2.64 11.80 -3.16
N THR A 54 -2.37 12.95 -2.54
CA THR A 54 -1.00 13.46 -2.50
C THR A 54 -0.21 12.62 -1.52
N LEU A 55 0.56 11.67 -2.04
CA LEU A 55 1.45 10.81 -1.28
C LEU A 55 2.85 11.44 -1.21
N PRO A 56 3.22 12.13 -0.11
CA PRO A 56 4.57 12.66 0.05
C PRO A 56 5.54 11.49 0.24
N VAL A 57 6.14 11.03 -0.86
CA VAL A 57 7.06 9.87 -0.91
C VAL A 57 8.16 9.97 0.16
N ARG A 58 8.67 11.17 0.44
CA ARG A 58 9.63 11.41 1.52
C ARG A 58 9.10 10.98 2.89
N GLN A 59 7.85 11.31 3.24
CA GLN A 59 7.27 10.94 4.54
C GLN A 59 7.03 9.43 4.63
N LEU A 60 6.55 8.81 3.54
CA LEU A 60 6.39 7.36 3.44
C LEU A 60 7.74 6.65 3.70
N VAL A 61 8.79 7.11 3.02
CA VAL A 61 10.14 6.55 3.17
C VAL A 61 10.66 6.70 4.60
N VAL A 62 10.54 7.89 5.19
CA VAL A 62 10.98 8.15 6.57
C VAL A 62 10.24 7.25 7.56
N ALA A 63 8.92 7.12 7.42
CA ALA A 63 8.12 6.26 8.29
C ALA A 63 8.48 4.78 8.14
N GLY A 64 8.75 4.31 6.92
CA GLY A 64 9.23 2.95 6.67
C GLY A 64 10.55 2.67 7.37
N PHE A 65 11.53 3.56 7.26
CA PHE A 65 12.81 3.43 7.97
C PHE A 65 12.65 3.45 9.49
N VAL A 66 11.81 4.35 10.03
CA VAL A 66 11.53 4.42 11.48
C VAL A 66 10.85 3.13 11.98
N ALA A 67 9.98 2.53 11.18
CA ALA A 67 9.32 1.26 11.51
C ALA A 67 10.24 0.04 11.36
N GLY A 68 11.45 0.20 10.80
CA GLY A 68 12.35 -0.93 10.49
C GLY A 68 11.83 -1.80 9.35
N ALA A 69 11.17 -1.18 8.37
CA ALA A 69 10.61 -1.89 7.23
C ALA A 69 11.70 -2.42 6.29
N HIS A 70 11.49 -3.62 5.80
CA HIS A 70 12.23 -4.25 4.71
C HIS A 70 11.39 -4.32 3.42
N TYR A 71 10.05 -4.34 3.54
CA TYR A 71 9.13 -4.27 2.42
C TYR A 71 8.02 -3.26 2.69
N VAL A 72 7.48 -2.69 1.61
CA VAL A 72 6.28 -1.83 1.66
C VAL A 72 5.17 -2.49 0.86
N VAL A 73 3.94 -2.49 1.36
CA VAL A 73 2.74 -2.72 0.54
C VAL A 73 1.93 -1.44 0.53
N MET A 74 1.63 -0.92 -0.65
CA MET A 74 0.69 0.20 -0.79
C MET A 74 -0.72 -0.32 -1.01
N ALA A 75 -1.70 0.39 -0.49
CA ALA A 75 -3.10 0.17 -0.82
C ALA A 75 -3.85 1.49 -0.89
N HIS A 76 -4.81 1.62 -1.79
CA HIS A 76 -5.81 2.70 -1.78
C HIS A 76 -7.17 2.19 -2.24
N ASN A 77 -8.24 2.92 -1.95
CA ASN A 77 -9.58 2.59 -2.43
C ASN A 77 -9.99 3.42 -3.64
N HIS A 78 -10.85 2.85 -4.49
CA HIS A 78 -11.63 3.63 -5.45
C HIS A 78 -13.08 3.69 -4.99
N PRO A 79 -13.58 4.84 -4.50
CA PRO A 79 -14.99 4.99 -4.09
C PRO A 79 -15.99 4.72 -5.23
N SER A 80 -15.56 4.86 -6.49
CA SER A 80 -16.33 4.51 -7.69
C SER A 80 -16.69 3.03 -7.76
N GLY A 81 -15.94 2.17 -7.07
CA GLY A 81 -16.08 0.71 -7.11
C GLY A 81 -15.34 0.04 -8.28
N ASP A 82 -14.69 0.79 -9.16
CA ASP A 82 -13.88 0.23 -10.25
C ASP A 82 -12.43 0.00 -9.76
N PRO A 83 -11.94 -1.25 -9.73
CA PRO A 83 -10.58 -1.54 -9.27
C PRO A 83 -9.50 -1.33 -10.36
N GLU A 84 -9.86 -0.88 -11.55
CA GLU A 84 -8.90 -0.57 -12.62
C GLU A 84 -8.03 0.65 -12.23
N PRO A 85 -6.70 0.57 -12.35
CA PRO A 85 -5.82 1.67 -12.01
C PRO A 85 -5.95 2.82 -13.01
N SER A 86 -5.91 4.04 -12.51
CA SER A 86 -5.78 5.24 -13.35
C SER A 86 -4.34 5.39 -13.89
N ASP A 87 -4.16 6.26 -14.88
CA ASP A 87 -2.81 6.64 -15.36
C ASP A 87 -1.96 7.25 -14.23
N ALA A 88 -2.60 7.98 -13.31
CA ALA A 88 -1.93 8.57 -12.15
C ALA A 88 -1.42 7.48 -11.20
N ASP A 89 -2.21 6.42 -10.97
CA ASP A 89 -1.78 5.26 -10.17
C ASP A 89 -0.58 4.58 -10.82
N LEU A 90 -0.66 4.28 -12.12
CA LEU A 90 0.44 3.63 -12.86
C LEU A 90 1.75 4.41 -12.77
N ILE A 91 1.69 5.73 -12.98
CA ILE A 91 2.86 6.62 -12.89
C ILE A 91 3.41 6.67 -11.46
N PHE A 92 2.52 6.82 -10.47
CA PHE A 92 2.90 6.89 -9.07
C PHE A 92 3.55 5.60 -8.59
N THR A 93 2.91 4.45 -8.84
CA THR A 93 3.39 3.13 -8.41
C THR A 93 4.77 2.84 -8.96
N ARG A 94 5.01 3.11 -10.26
CA ARG A 94 6.33 2.94 -10.89
C ARG A 94 7.39 3.80 -10.23
N ARG A 95 7.11 5.10 -10.07
CA ARG A 95 8.04 6.03 -9.41
C ARG A 95 8.34 5.61 -7.98
N LEU A 96 7.33 5.16 -7.24
CA LEU A 96 7.49 4.70 -5.87
C LEU A 96 8.32 3.42 -5.82
N ALA A 97 8.05 2.45 -6.69
CA ALA A 97 8.79 1.20 -6.79
C ALA A 97 10.29 1.44 -7.06
N ASP A 98 10.61 2.27 -8.05
CA ASP A 98 11.99 2.63 -8.38
C ASP A 98 12.69 3.31 -7.19
N THR A 99 11.99 4.26 -6.53
CA THR A 99 12.53 4.98 -5.36
C THR A 99 12.82 4.02 -4.21
N LEU A 100 11.87 3.13 -3.91
CA LEU A 100 11.96 2.18 -2.81
C LEU A 100 13.01 1.09 -3.04
N LEU A 101 13.18 0.66 -4.30
CA LEU A 101 14.22 -0.28 -4.69
C LEU A 101 15.63 0.29 -4.44
N LEU A 102 15.86 1.56 -4.81
CA LEU A 102 17.14 2.25 -4.56
C LEU A 102 17.46 2.42 -3.07
N LEU A 103 16.44 2.35 -2.21
CA LEU A 103 16.54 2.50 -0.76
C LEU A 103 16.56 1.16 -0.02
N GLU A 104 16.66 0.03 -0.74
CA GLU A 104 16.66 -1.33 -0.17
C GLU A 104 15.40 -1.66 0.65
N MET A 105 14.27 -1.03 0.30
CA MET A 105 12.97 -1.21 0.95
C MET A 105 11.87 -1.41 -0.11
N PRO A 106 11.96 -2.45 -0.97
CA PRO A 106 11.17 -2.55 -2.19
C PRO A 106 9.65 -2.56 -1.94
N LEU A 107 8.91 -2.00 -2.90
CA LEU A 107 7.46 -2.12 -2.96
C LEU A 107 7.11 -3.58 -3.29
N ALA A 108 6.54 -4.30 -2.32
CA ALA A 108 6.13 -5.68 -2.48
C ALA A 108 4.87 -5.82 -3.33
N ASP A 109 3.93 -4.87 -3.22
CA ASP A 109 2.73 -4.77 -4.05
C ASP A 109 2.06 -3.39 -3.90
N HIS A 110 1.13 -3.11 -4.81
CA HIS A 110 0.17 -2.00 -4.72
C HIS A 110 -1.23 -2.56 -4.93
N LEU A 111 -2.12 -2.35 -3.97
CA LEU A 111 -3.49 -2.85 -3.97
C LEU A 111 -4.50 -1.74 -4.24
N ILE A 112 -5.43 -1.96 -5.16
CA ILE A 112 -6.64 -1.13 -5.29
C ILE A 112 -7.81 -1.90 -4.69
N VAL A 113 -8.38 -1.35 -3.63
CA VAL A 113 -9.41 -2.00 -2.81
C VAL A 113 -10.77 -1.38 -3.11
N THR A 114 -11.74 -2.21 -3.48
CA THR A 114 -13.14 -1.81 -3.67
C THR A 114 -14.03 -2.74 -2.85
N ARG A 115 -15.33 -2.41 -2.74
CA ARG A 115 -16.29 -3.26 -2.02
C ARG A 115 -16.46 -4.66 -2.62
N THR A 116 -16.24 -4.79 -3.93
CA THR A 116 -16.50 -6.03 -4.67
C THR A 116 -15.25 -6.76 -5.12
N ALA A 117 -14.10 -6.08 -5.16
CA ALA A 117 -12.87 -6.62 -5.69
C ALA A 117 -11.62 -5.95 -5.07
N THR A 118 -10.51 -6.67 -5.08
CA THR A 118 -9.19 -6.09 -4.85
C THR A 118 -8.30 -6.43 -6.04
N MET A 119 -7.64 -5.42 -6.59
CA MET A 119 -6.68 -5.58 -7.67
C MET A 119 -5.26 -5.44 -7.12
N SER A 120 -4.36 -6.33 -7.56
CA SER A 120 -2.93 -6.31 -7.22
C SER A 120 -2.12 -5.96 -8.46
N PHE A 121 -1.30 -4.91 -8.35
CA PHE A 121 -0.39 -4.51 -9.42
C PHE A 121 0.60 -5.62 -9.76
N LYS A 122 1.13 -6.31 -8.74
CA LYS A 122 2.04 -7.44 -8.93
C LYS A 122 1.38 -8.60 -9.66
N GLN A 123 0.16 -8.98 -9.27
CA GLN A 123 -0.57 -10.08 -9.93
C GLN A 123 -0.94 -9.74 -11.38
N ARG A 124 -1.17 -8.46 -11.70
CA ARG A 124 -1.39 -8.00 -13.08
C ARG A 124 -0.12 -7.76 -13.88
N GLY A 125 1.07 -7.94 -13.30
CA GLY A 125 2.35 -7.70 -13.97
C GLY A 125 2.62 -6.21 -14.27
N LEU A 126 2.05 -5.31 -13.46
CA LEU A 126 2.21 -3.86 -13.57
C LEU A 126 3.36 -3.32 -12.69
N LEU A 127 3.91 -4.18 -11.83
CA LEU A 127 5.02 -3.95 -10.90
C LEU A 127 6.12 -4.99 -11.11
#